data_AF-Q7VJU1-F1
#
_entry.id   AF-Q7VJU1-F1
#
_cell.length_a   1.000
_cell.length_b   1.000
_cell.length_c   1.000
_cell.angle_alpha   90.00
_cell.angle_beta   90.00
_cell.angle_gamma   90.00
#
_symmetry.space_group_name_H-M   'P 1'
#
loop_
_entity.id
_entity.type
_entity.pdbx_description
1 polymer ?
#
loop_
_entity_poly.entity_id
_entity_poly.type
_entity_poly.pdbx_seq_one_letter_code
_entity_poly.pdbx_strand_id
1 'polypeptide(L)'
;MSLKTDLKDIKDEFNKDEKILESAFRLEILWRRYRKYIILLILCMFGIGIGWIINDYMVSKRAEEASLAYAKLAEDATDKEALQSLKKSSPALYDLYRYSNAHGDIAVYESLIDSKNEFVRTLARYEVASYRASSLLEKTNNQDSYQAALAQNLESLEKTTSSSLKDLAILQEAYLLFQAHKPQEAHQKLMLISESSPLYREAMMLKHFGLRDKPSS
;
A
#
# COMPACT_ATOMS: atom_id res chain seq x y z
N MET A 1 -7.31 -66.40 -6.07
CA MET A 1 -7.15 -65.15 -5.29
C MET A 1 -8.28 -64.14 -5.56
N SER A 2 -9.49 -64.53 -6.04
CA SER A 2 -10.61 -63.57 -6.18
C SER A 2 -11.53 -63.58 -4.95
N LEU A 3 -11.99 -64.77 -4.51
CA LEU A 3 -12.92 -64.90 -3.37
C LEU A 3 -12.44 -64.26 -2.05
N LYS A 4 -11.14 -64.27 -1.76
CA LYS A 4 -10.57 -63.60 -0.57
C LYS A 4 -10.53 -62.08 -0.69
N THR A 5 -10.49 -61.56 -1.92
CA THR A 5 -10.50 -60.14 -2.23
C THR A 5 -11.95 -59.64 -2.22
N ASP A 6 -12.86 -60.36 -2.87
CA ASP A 6 -14.30 -60.08 -2.86
C ASP A 6 -14.87 -60.06 -1.43
N LEU A 7 -14.45 -61.01 -0.57
CA LEU A 7 -14.88 -61.04 0.84
C LEU A 7 -14.28 -59.90 1.69
N LYS A 8 -13.08 -59.40 1.33
CA LYS A 8 -12.47 -58.25 1.98
C LYS A 8 -13.17 -56.95 1.58
N ASP A 9 -13.47 -56.80 0.30
CA ASP A 9 -14.17 -55.63 -0.22
C ASP A 9 -15.58 -55.52 0.38
N ILE A 10 -16.33 -56.63 0.45
CA ILE A 10 -17.63 -56.68 1.14
C ILE A 10 -17.51 -56.33 2.62
N LYS A 11 -16.48 -56.83 3.32
CA LYS A 11 -16.26 -56.52 4.74
C LYS A 11 -15.90 -55.05 4.95
N ASP A 12 -15.14 -54.46 4.04
CA ASP A 12 -14.77 -53.05 4.09
C ASP A 12 -15.96 -52.14 3.76
N GLU A 13 -16.86 -52.56 2.86
CA GLU A 13 -18.16 -51.92 2.65
C GLU A 13 -19.05 -51.99 3.91
N PHE A 14 -19.18 -53.16 4.54
CA PHE A 14 -19.92 -53.29 5.80
C PHE A 14 -19.34 -52.43 6.93
N ASN A 15 -18.02 -52.36 7.06
CA ASN A 15 -17.35 -51.49 8.05
C ASN A 15 -17.54 -50.00 7.74
N LYS A 16 -17.63 -49.60 6.46
CA LYS A 16 -17.94 -48.22 6.06
C LYS A 16 -19.37 -47.88 6.43
N ASP A 17 -20.32 -48.78 6.17
CA ASP A 17 -21.73 -48.59 6.50
C ASP A 17 -21.95 -48.53 8.01
N GLU A 18 -21.28 -49.38 8.80
CA GLU A 18 -21.30 -49.30 10.26
C GLU A 18 -20.80 -47.95 10.77
N LYS A 19 -19.70 -47.43 10.22
CA LYS A 19 -19.18 -46.10 10.56
C LYS A 19 -20.13 -44.97 10.16
N ILE A 20 -20.81 -45.09 9.02
CA ILE A 20 -21.83 -44.12 8.58
C ILE A 20 -23.01 -44.14 9.56
N LEU A 21 -23.50 -45.32 9.94
CA LEU A 21 -24.59 -45.46 10.91
C LEU A 21 -24.18 -44.97 12.31
N GLU A 22 -22.98 -45.29 12.77
CA GLU A 22 -22.45 -44.81 14.04
C GLU A 22 -22.35 -43.28 14.04
N SER A 23 -21.87 -42.68 12.94
CA SER A 23 -21.83 -41.23 12.79
C SER A 23 -23.23 -40.60 12.77
N ALA A 24 -24.21 -41.25 12.12
CA ALA A 24 -25.60 -40.81 12.08
C ALA A 24 -26.27 -40.85 13.47
N PHE A 25 -26.02 -41.92 14.25
CA PHE A 25 -26.50 -42.02 15.64
C PHE A 25 -25.88 -40.95 16.55
N ARG A 26 -24.58 -40.67 16.39
CA ARG A 26 -23.92 -39.56 17.13
C ARG A 26 -24.53 -38.20 16.77
N LEU A 27 -24.83 -37.96 15.50
CA LEU A 27 -25.52 -36.75 15.04
C LEU A 27 -26.94 -36.65 15.61
N GLU A 28 -27.66 -37.76 15.74
CA GLU A 28 -29.00 -37.78 16.34
C GLU A 28 -28.99 -37.38 17.83
N ILE A 29 -28.01 -37.87 18.60
CA ILE A 29 -27.84 -37.49 20.00
C ILE A 29 -27.45 -36.01 20.12
N LEU A 30 -26.53 -35.55 19.27
CA LEU A 30 -26.11 -34.14 19.21
C LEU A 30 -27.29 -33.23 18.86
N TRP A 31 -28.11 -33.62 17.88
CA TRP A 31 -29.31 -32.89 17.48
C TRP A 31 -30.34 -32.82 18.61
N ARG A 32 -30.62 -33.95 19.28
CA ARG A 32 -31.58 -33.97 20.40
C ARG A 32 -31.15 -33.09 21.56
N ARG A 33 -29.85 -33.08 21.90
CA ARG A 33 -29.33 -32.29 23.03
C ARG A 33 -29.14 -30.80 22.70
N TYR A 34 -28.72 -30.46 21.48
CA TYR A 34 -28.32 -29.09 21.11
C TYR A 34 -29.21 -28.43 20.05
N ARG A 35 -30.40 -28.97 19.76
CA ARG A 35 -31.33 -28.48 18.71
C ARG A 35 -31.44 -26.95 18.65
N LYS A 36 -31.61 -26.27 19.80
CA LYS A 36 -31.74 -24.80 19.86
C LYS A 36 -30.45 -24.08 19.45
N TYR A 37 -29.29 -24.58 19.88
CA TYR A 37 -27.98 -24.00 19.55
C TYR A 37 -27.62 -24.24 18.08
N ILE A 38 -27.93 -25.42 17.52
CA ILE A 38 -27.70 -25.72 16.10
C ILE A 38 -28.57 -24.81 15.21
N ILE A 39 -29.85 -24.62 15.55
CA ILE A 39 -30.73 -23.68 14.82
C ILE A 39 -30.20 -22.24 14.91
N LEU A 40 -29.74 -21.80 16.08
CA LEU A 40 -29.14 -20.48 16.26
C LEU A 40 -27.86 -20.31 15.42
N LEU A 41 -27.01 -21.33 15.37
CA LEU A 41 -25.79 -21.33 14.57
C LEU A 41 -26.12 -21.23 13.07
N ILE A 42 -27.08 -22.03 12.59
CA ILE A 42 -27.54 -21.99 11.20
C ILE A 42 -28.09 -20.59 10.86
N LEU A 43 -28.93 -20.02 11.73
CA LEU A 43 -29.47 -18.67 11.53
C LEU A 43 -28.36 -17.61 11.46
N CYS A 44 -27.34 -17.72 12.32
CA CYS A 44 -26.18 -16.84 12.31
C CYS A 44 -25.38 -16.98 11.00
N MET A 45 -25.15 -18.22 10.54
CA MET A 45 -24.46 -18.51 9.29
C MET A 45 -25.20 -17.91 8.08
N PHE A 46 -26.53 -18.04 8.03
CA PHE A 46 -27.35 -17.37 7.01
C PHE A 46 -27.23 -15.84 7.09
N GLY A 47 -27.25 -15.25 8.29
CA GLY A 47 -27.08 -13.81 8.47
C GLY A 47 -25.73 -13.29 7.95
N ILE A 48 -24.64 -14.03 8.23
CA ILE A 48 -23.30 -13.70 7.71
C ILE A 48 -23.29 -13.80 6.18
N GLY A 49 -23.86 -14.86 5.60
CA GLY A 49 -23.94 -15.05 4.15
C GLY A 49 -24.69 -13.92 3.45
N ILE A 50 -25.84 -13.52 3.98
CA ILE A 50 -26.62 -12.39 3.45
C ILE A 50 -25.83 -11.08 3.57
N GLY A 51 -25.16 -10.85 4.69
CA GLY A 51 -24.30 -9.67 4.89
C GLY A 51 -23.17 -9.57 3.88
N TRP A 52 -22.51 -10.69 3.58
CA TRP A 52 -21.46 -10.78 2.54
C TRP A 52 -22.02 -10.43 1.15
N ILE A 53 -23.17 -10.98 0.76
CA ILE A 53 -23.79 -10.73 -0.55
C ILE A 53 -24.16 -9.24 -0.71
N ILE A 54 -24.80 -8.65 0.31
CA ILE A 54 -25.16 -7.22 0.28
C ILE A 54 -23.91 -6.34 0.22
N ASN A 55 -22.89 -6.67 1.02
CA ASN A 55 -21.64 -5.93 1.05
C ASN A 55 -20.94 -5.97 -0.32
N ASP A 56 -20.85 -7.14 -0.95
CA ASP A 56 -20.21 -7.31 -2.26
C ASP A 56 -20.93 -6.52 -3.36
N TYR A 57 -22.27 -6.55 -3.37
CA TYR A 57 -23.08 -5.76 -4.29
C TYR A 57 -22.87 -4.24 -4.10
N MET A 58 -22.86 -3.78 -2.84
CA MET A 58 -22.64 -2.36 -2.52
C MET A 58 -21.23 -1.88 -2.87
N VAL A 59 -20.21 -2.69 -2.61
CA VAL A 59 -18.82 -2.37 -2.94
C VAL A 59 -18.65 -2.28 -4.46
N SER A 60 -19.20 -3.23 -5.20
CA SER A 60 -19.15 -3.24 -6.66
C SER A 60 -19.81 -2.00 -7.27
N LYS A 61 -20.99 -1.62 -6.77
CA LYS A 61 -21.70 -0.41 -7.25
C LYS A 61 -20.93 0.87 -6.95
N ARG A 62 -20.36 1.00 -5.75
CA ARG A 62 -19.52 2.16 -5.40
C ARG A 62 -18.26 2.22 -6.26
N ALA A 63 -17.65 1.09 -6.58
CA ALA A 63 -16.47 1.03 -7.45
C ALA A 63 -16.82 1.50 -8.87
N GLU A 64 -17.95 1.05 -9.42
CA GLU A 64 -18.46 1.48 -10.73
C GLU A 64 -18.73 3.00 -10.76
N GLU A 65 -19.43 3.52 -9.76
CA GLU A 65 -19.69 4.97 -9.62
C GLU A 65 -18.40 5.79 -9.52
N ALA A 66 -17.40 5.29 -8.77
CA ALA A 66 -16.09 5.94 -8.64
C ALA A 66 -15.34 5.95 -9.98
N SER A 67 -15.34 4.84 -10.71
CA SER A 67 -14.69 4.75 -12.03
C SER A 67 -15.35 5.67 -13.05
N LEU A 68 -16.69 5.74 -13.07
CA LEU A 68 -17.43 6.65 -13.95
C LEU A 68 -17.17 8.12 -13.59
N ALA A 69 -17.17 8.46 -12.30
CA ALA A 69 -16.84 9.81 -11.86
C ALA A 69 -15.39 10.19 -12.23
N TYR A 70 -14.44 9.27 -12.07
CA TYR A 70 -13.05 9.49 -12.48
C TYR A 70 -12.91 9.67 -13.99
N ALA A 71 -13.59 8.85 -14.80
CA ALA A 71 -13.58 8.98 -16.26
C ALA A 71 -14.10 10.36 -16.71
N LYS A 72 -15.18 10.84 -16.08
CA LYS A 72 -15.69 12.20 -16.32
C LYS A 72 -14.67 13.27 -15.96
N LEU A 73 -13.99 13.13 -14.82
CA LEU A 73 -12.95 14.08 -14.41
C LEU A 73 -11.70 14.07 -15.30
N ALA A 74 -11.41 12.93 -15.96
CA ALA A 74 -10.35 12.85 -16.94
C ALA A 74 -10.67 13.61 -18.23
N GLU A 75 -11.96 13.73 -18.58
CA GLU A 75 -12.43 14.54 -19.71
C GLU A 75 -12.61 16.02 -19.34
N ASP A 76 -13.23 16.29 -18.18
CA ASP A 76 -13.45 17.63 -17.63
C ASP A 76 -13.00 17.69 -16.16
N ALA A 77 -11.79 18.21 -15.96
CA ALA A 77 -11.19 18.35 -14.63
C ALA A 77 -11.93 19.34 -13.69
N THR A 78 -12.88 20.13 -14.22
CA THR A 78 -13.64 21.14 -13.47
C THR A 78 -15.06 20.72 -13.09
N ASP A 79 -15.49 19.50 -13.47
CA ASP A 79 -16.81 18.97 -13.12
C ASP A 79 -16.95 18.76 -11.61
N LYS A 80 -17.68 19.67 -10.97
CA LYS A 80 -17.95 19.66 -9.52
C LYS A 80 -18.82 18.48 -9.08
N GLU A 81 -19.71 18.00 -9.95
CA GLU A 81 -20.57 16.86 -9.64
C GLU A 81 -19.75 15.57 -9.65
N ALA A 82 -18.88 15.41 -10.64
CA ALA A 82 -17.98 14.26 -10.71
C ALA A 82 -16.98 14.24 -9.53
N LEU A 83 -16.47 15.41 -9.09
CA LEU A 83 -15.64 15.52 -7.88
C LEU A 83 -16.39 15.07 -6.61
N GLN A 84 -17.63 15.51 -6.43
CA GLN A 84 -18.44 15.12 -5.27
C GLN A 84 -18.77 13.63 -5.30
N SER A 85 -19.12 13.11 -6.48
CA SER A 85 -19.41 11.70 -6.68
C SER A 85 -18.20 10.84 -6.32
N LEU A 86 -17.00 11.20 -6.82
CA LEU A 86 -15.76 10.51 -6.53
C LEU A 86 -15.42 10.54 -5.04
N LYS A 87 -15.55 11.69 -4.37
CA LYS A 87 -15.28 11.83 -2.95
C LYS A 87 -16.19 10.94 -2.08
N LYS A 88 -17.46 10.79 -2.47
CA LYS A 88 -18.45 9.98 -1.75
C LYS A 88 -18.27 8.49 -2.00
N SER A 89 -18.02 8.09 -3.25
CA SER A 89 -17.90 6.69 -3.65
C SER A 89 -16.54 6.09 -3.27
N SER A 90 -15.45 6.84 -3.46
CA SER A 90 -14.09 6.43 -3.14
C SER A 90 -13.21 7.60 -2.64
N PRO A 91 -13.14 7.84 -1.32
CA PRO A 91 -12.29 8.89 -0.76
C PRO A 91 -10.79 8.64 -1.05
N ALA A 92 -10.37 7.38 -1.15
CA ALA A 92 -8.98 7.04 -1.46
C ALA A 92 -8.59 7.42 -2.90
N LEU A 93 -9.51 7.23 -3.86
CA LEU A 93 -9.29 7.60 -5.26
C LEU A 93 -9.41 9.12 -5.46
N TYR A 94 -10.30 9.77 -4.70
CA TYR A 94 -10.38 11.24 -4.66
C TYR A 94 -9.07 11.87 -4.17
N ASP A 95 -8.48 11.36 -3.09
CA ASP A 95 -7.20 11.86 -2.58
C ASP A 95 -6.06 11.64 -3.58
N LEU A 96 -6.06 10.49 -4.27
CA LEU A 96 -5.08 10.20 -5.33
C LEU A 96 -5.25 11.14 -6.54
N TYR A 97 -6.48 11.38 -6.98
CA TYR A 97 -6.80 12.32 -8.04
C TYR A 97 -6.28 13.72 -7.70
N ARG A 98 -6.58 14.21 -6.48
CA ARG A 98 -6.10 15.51 -6.00
C ARG A 98 -4.57 15.59 -5.97
N TYR A 99 -3.91 14.53 -5.53
CA TYR A 99 -2.45 14.46 -5.56
C TYR A 99 -1.92 14.55 -6.99
N SER A 100 -2.45 13.74 -7.91
CA SER A 100 -2.00 13.71 -9.31
C SER A 100 -2.22 15.03 -10.06
N ASN A 101 -3.31 15.74 -9.77
CA ASN A 101 -3.66 17.02 -10.40
C ASN A 101 -3.14 18.25 -9.64
N ALA A 102 -2.37 18.06 -8.57
CA ALA A 102 -1.81 19.19 -7.84
C ALA A 102 -0.80 19.98 -8.68
N HIS A 103 -0.13 19.35 -9.65
CA HIS A 103 0.87 19.99 -10.53
C HIS A 103 1.91 20.86 -9.79
N GLY A 104 2.31 20.46 -8.58
CA GLY A 104 3.25 21.23 -7.76
C GLY A 104 2.62 22.26 -6.83
N ASP A 105 1.29 22.34 -6.74
CA ASP A 105 0.59 23.17 -5.76
C ASP A 105 0.76 22.61 -4.34
N ILE A 106 1.61 23.30 -3.57
CA ILE A 106 1.94 22.91 -2.19
C ILE A 106 0.72 22.97 -1.28
N ALA A 107 -0.24 23.88 -1.49
CA ALA A 107 -1.42 23.96 -0.64
C ALA A 107 -2.27 22.69 -0.76
N VAL A 108 -2.30 22.08 -1.95
CA VAL A 108 -2.96 20.79 -2.17
C VAL A 108 -2.21 19.69 -1.43
N TYR A 109 -0.89 19.60 -1.56
CA TYR A 109 -0.10 18.59 -0.84
C TYR A 109 -0.19 18.73 0.69
N GLU A 110 -0.17 19.95 1.22
CA GLU A 110 -0.35 20.20 2.66
C GLU A 110 -1.69 19.66 3.16
N SER A 111 -2.77 19.84 2.39
CA SER A 111 -4.07 19.28 2.73
C SER A 111 -4.14 17.74 2.69
N LEU A 112 -3.15 17.08 2.08
CA LEU A 112 -3.09 15.63 1.90
C LEU A 112 -2.14 14.94 2.89
N ILE A 113 -1.39 15.69 3.71
CA ILE A 113 -0.45 15.16 4.74
C ILE A 113 -1.16 14.30 5.80
N ASP A 114 -2.47 14.49 5.98
CA ASP A 114 -3.32 13.74 6.90
C ASP A 114 -4.37 12.89 6.17
N SER A 115 -4.16 12.63 4.88
CA SER A 115 -5.02 11.75 4.09
C SER A 115 -5.14 10.38 4.77
N LYS A 116 -6.33 9.78 4.68
CA LYS A 116 -6.58 8.41 5.15
C LYS A 116 -5.81 7.38 4.30
N ASN A 117 -5.56 7.71 3.03
CA ASN A 117 -4.78 6.87 2.13
C ASN A 117 -3.30 6.98 2.50
N GLU A 118 -2.71 5.89 3.01
CA GLU A 118 -1.30 5.86 3.42
C GLU A 118 -0.35 6.23 2.29
N PHE A 119 -0.61 5.76 1.07
CA PHE A 119 0.25 6.05 -0.08
C PHE A 119 0.25 7.54 -0.41
N VAL A 120 -0.94 8.14 -0.54
CA VAL A 120 -1.08 9.59 -0.83
C VAL A 120 -0.50 10.43 0.29
N ARG A 121 -0.75 10.05 1.55
CA ARG A 121 -0.22 10.72 2.73
C ARG A 121 1.31 10.77 2.71
N THR A 122 1.96 9.64 2.45
CA THR A 122 3.41 9.55 2.45
C THR A 122 4.02 10.35 1.30
N LEU A 123 3.45 10.26 0.10
CA LEU A 123 3.89 11.07 -1.05
C LEU A 123 3.69 12.57 -0.82
N ALA A 124 2.55 12.98 -0.29
CA ALA A 124 2.27 14.38 0.02
C ALA A 124 3.25 14.95 1.06
N ARG A 125 3.56 14.19 2.12
CA ARG A 125 4.58 14.57 3.10
C ARG A 125 5.95 14.74 2.47
N TYR A 126 6.31 13.83 1.57
CA TYR A 126 7.56 13.91 0.83
C TYR A 126 7.63 15.15 -0.07
N GLU A 127 6.59 15.47 -0.83
CA GLU A 127 6.53 16.68 -1.68
C GLU A 127 6.59 17.98 -0.87
N VAL A 128 5.89 18.03 0.28
CA VAL A 128 5.95 19.20 1.16
C VAL A 128 7.34 19.35 1.80
N ALA A 129 7.95 18.23 2.19
CA ALA A 129 9.31 18.22 2.73
C ALA A 129 10.34 18.70 1.70
N SER A 130 10.27 18.19 0.46
CA SER A 130 11.19 18.56 -0.62
C SER A 130 11.05 20.03 -0.99
N TYR A 131 9.81 20.54 -1.11
CA TYR A 131 9.55 21.95 -1.40
C TYR A 131 10.02 22.88 -0.27
N ARG A 132 9.73 22.53 0.98
CA ARG A 132 10.19 23.34 2.13
C ARG A 132 11.70 23.39 2.18
N ALA A 133 12.36 22.25 1.97
CA ALA A 133 13.80 22.22 1.86
C ALA A 133 14.28 23.13 0.72
N SER A 134 13.73 23.03 -0.49
CA SER A 134 14.17 23.84 -1.64
C SER A 134 13.96 25.33 -1.41
N SER A 135 12.85 25.72 -0.79
CA SER A 135 12.58 27.11 -0.42
C SER A 135 13.61 27.68 0.58
N LEU A 136 14.23 26.83 1.39
CA LEU A 136 15.30 27.22 2.30
C LEU A 136 16.64 27.41 1.59
N LEU A 137 16.94 26.64 0.52
CA LEU A 137 18.10 26.90 -0.34
C LEU A 137 18.05 28.31 -0.90
N GLU A 138 16.91 28.65 -1.49
CA GLU A 138 16.74 29.92 -2.18
C GLU A 138 16.93 31.11 -1.22
N LYS A 139 16.43 30.99 0.01
CA LYS A 139 16.54 32.04 1.03
C LYS A 139 17.94 32.19 1.61
N THR A 140 18.66 31.09 1.78
CA THR A 140 19.92 31.08 2.53
C THR A 140 21.15 31.06 1.62
N ASN A 141 20.98 30.72 0.33
CA ASN A 141 22.06 30.31 -0.57
C ASN A 141 23.00 29.27 0.05
N ASN A 142 22.53 28.52 1.05
CA ASN A 142 23.34 27.61 1.83
C ASN A 142 22.81 26.19 1.68
N GLN A 143 23.56 25.39 0.94
CA GLN A 143 23.24 23.99 0.67
C GLN A 143 23.17 23.11 1.92
N ASP A 144 23.90 23.47 2.98
CA ASP A 144 23.93 22.74 4.24
C ASP A 144 22.61 22.90 5.00
N SER A 145 21.95 24.05 4.83
CA SER A 145 20.64 24.31 5.43
C SER A 145 19.53 23.47 4.79
N TYR A 146 19.63 23.19 3.48
CA TYR A 146 18.70 22.29 2.80
C TYR A 146 18.90 20.87 3.25
N GLN A 147 20.14 20.41 3.34
CA GLN A 147 20.44 19.06 3.76
C GLN A 147 19.85 18.78 5.15
N ALA A 148 20.05 19.70 6.09
CA ALA A 148 19.48 19.60 7.43
C ALA A 148 17.94 19.64 7.42
N ALA A 149 17.33 20.52 6.62
CA ALA A 149 15.88 20.63 6.51
C ALA A 149 15.25 19.39 5.85
N LEU A 150 15.85 18.88 4.78
CA LEU A 150 15.39 17.68 4.11
C LEU A 150 15.56 16.48 5.06
N ALA A 151 16.72 16.28 5.67
CA ALA A 151 16.96 15.19 6.62
C ALA A 151 15.97 15.21 7.81
N GLN A 152 15.72 16.37 8.42
CA GLN A 152 14.76 16.52 9.52
C GLN A 152 13.32 16.19 9.11
N ASN A 153 12.90 16.64 7.92
CA ASN A 153 11.55 16.34 7.43
C ASN A 153 11.42 14.90 6.93
N LEU A 154 12.50 14.28 6.46
CA LEU A 154 12.53 12.87 6.03
C LEU A 154 12.61 11.88 7.20
N GLU A 155 13.21 12.26 8.33
CA GLU A 155 13.16 11.46 9.58
C GLU A 155 11.70 11.23 10.01
N SER A 156 10.79 12.16 9.68
CA SER A 156 9.36 11.98 9.88
C SER A 156 8.71 10.94 8.95
N LEU A 157 9.33 10.66 7.79
CA LEU A 157 8.94 9.60 6.85
C LEU A 157 9.49 8.22 7.25
N GLU A 158 10.55 8.14 8.07
CA GLU A 158 11.10 6.86 8.53
C GLU A 158 10.12 6.07 9.41
N LYS A 159 9.14 6.74 10.01
CA LYS A 159 8.06 6.11 10.77
C LYS A 159 6.95 5.53 9.87
N THR A 160 6.99 5.81 8.58
CA THR A 160 6.05 5.28 7.58
C THR A 160 6.75 4.22 6.74
N THR A 161 6.02 3.15 6.48
CA THR A 161 6.45 1.81 6.02
C THR A 161 7.15 1.73 4.65
N SER A 162 7.50 2.86 4.02
CA SER A 162 8.01 2.91 2.65
C SER A 162 9.53 3.12 2.58
N SER A 163 10.29 2.02 2.71
CA SER A 163 11.76 2.02 2.53
C SER A 163 12.22 2.71 1.23
N SER A 164 11.45 2.59 0.14
CA SER A 164 11.81 3.15 -1.17
C SER A 164 11.84 4.69 -1.19
N LEU A 165 10.98 5.36 -0.43
CA LEU A 165 10.97 6.83 -0.39
C LEU A 165 12.12 7.37 0.46
N LYS A 166 12.55 6.63 1.48
CA LYS A 166 13.78 6.93 2.22
C LYS A 166 14.99 6.89 1.28
N ASP A 167 15.13 5.82 0.51
CA ASP A 167 16.25 5.67 -0.43
C ASP A 167 16.25 6.76 -1.52
N LEU A 168 15.06 7.12 -2.02
CA LEU A 168 14.88 8.23 -2.97
C LEU A 168 15.36 9.55 -2.38
N ALA A 169 15.04 9.77 -1.12
CA ALA A 169 15.39 11.01 -0.45
C ALA A 169 16.89 11.10 -0.12
N ILE A 170 17.53 9.97 0.25
CA ILE A 170 18.99 9.87 0.36
C ILE A 170 19.67 10.18 -0.98
N LEU A 171 19.11 9.66 -2.08
CA LEU A 171 19.63 9.90 -3.43
C LEU A 171 19.56 11.39 -3.81
N GLN A 172 18.48 12.08 -3.45
CA GLN A 172 18.33 13.52 -3.66
C GLN A 172 19.26 14.35 -2.77
N GLU A 173 19.43 13.95 -1.51
CA GLU A 173 20.39 14.57 -0.62
C GLU A 173 21.81 14.49 -1.21
N ALA A 174 22.20 13.30 -1.68
CA ALA A 174 23.49 13.11 -2.34
C ALA A 174 23.65 13.95 -3.60
N TYR A 175 22.61 14.04 -4.44
CA TYR A 175 22.61 14.90 -5.63
C TYR A 175 22.89 16.37 -5.28
N LEU A 176 22.30 16.88 -4.22
CA LEU A 176 22.50 18.26 -3.79
C LEU A 176 23.86 18.48 -3.15
N LEU A 177 24.41 17.50 -2.45
CA LEU A 177 25.80 17.53 -1.99
C LEU A 177 26.80 17.58 -3.14
N PHE A 178 26.51 16.91 -4.26
CA PHE A 178 27.33 17.06 -5.48
C PHE A 178 27.26 18.48 -6.04
N GLN A 179 26.06 19.07 -6.10
CA GLN A 179 25.92 20.48 -6.49
C GLN A 179 26.62 21.44 -5.52
N ALA A 180 26.77 21.05 -4.24
CA ALA A 180 27.43 21.85 -3.20
C ALA A 180 28.96 21.75 -3.24
N HIS A 181 29.52 21.06 -4.23
CA HIS A 181 30.95 20.70 -4.28
C HIS A 181 31.43 19.86 -3.08
N LYS A 182 30.54 19.05 -2.48
CA LYS A 182 30.83 18.14 -1.36
C LYS A 182 30.72 16.65 -1.77
N PRO A 183 31.55 16.16 -2.72
CA PRO A 183 31.40 14.82 -3.27
C PRO A 183 31.67 13.70 -2.23
N GLN A 184 32.52 13.97 -1.23
CA GLN A 184 32.86 13.00 -0.18
C GLN A 184 31.64 12.70 0.71
N GLU A 185 30.93 13.74 1.13
CA GLU A 185 29.68 13.62 1.91
C GLU A 185 28.58 12.97 1.06
N ALA A 186 28.47 13.35 -0.22
CA ALA A 186 27.52 12.75 -1.15
C ALA A 186 27.73 11.22 -1.27
N HIS A 187 28.97 10.78 -1.44
CA HIS A 187 29.31 9.36 -1.52
C HIS A 187 28.99 8.61 -0.22
N GLN A 188 29.24 9.21 0.94
CA GLN A 188 28.88 8.60 2.24
C GLN A 188 27.37 8.41 2.36
N LYS A 189 26.57 9.38 1.91
CA LYS A 189 25.11 9.28 1.90
C LYS A 189 24.62 8.16 0.99
N LEU A 190 25.18 8.04 -0.21
CA LEU A 190 24.82 6.96 -1.15
C LEU A 190 25.10 5.55 -0.60
N MET A 191 26.06 5.40 0.32
CA MET A 191 26.32 4.12 0.99
C MET A 191 25.21 3.68 1.96
N LEU A 192 24.31 4.59 2.34
CA LEU A 192 23.18 4.28 3.22
C LEU A 192 22.02 3.60 2.47
N ILE A 193 22.03 3.60 1.14
CA ILE A 193 21.02 2.94 0.31
C ILE A 193 21.31 1.43 0.27
N SER A 194 20.32 0.63 0.66
CA SER A 194 20.43 -0.83 0.67
C SER A 194 20.61 -1.41 -0.73
N GLU A 195 21.36 -2.51 -0.85
CA GLU A 195 21.49 -3.27 -2.11
C GLU A 195 20.16 -3.86 -2.59
N SER A 196 19.21 -4.09 -1.68
CA SER A 196 17.86 -4.54 -2.01
C SER A 196 16.96 -3.42 -2.55
N SER A 197 17.43 -2.17 -2.54
CA SER A 197 16.65 -1.02 -2.99
C SER A 197 16.48 -1.03 -4.51
N PRO A 198 15.29 -0.69 -5.05
CA PRO A 198 15.13 -0.46 -6.47
C PRO A 198 16.00 0.69 -7.00
N LEU A 199 16.49 1.58 -6.11
CA LEU A 199 17.31 2.74 -6.46
C LEU A 199 18.81 2.50 -6.30
N TYR A 200 19.21 1.28 -5.96
CA TYR A 200 20.62 0.94 -5.72
C TYR A 200 21.47 1.15 -6.97
N ARG A 201 20.95 0.84 -8.16
CA ARG A 201 21.69 1.00 -9.42
C ARG A 201 21.98 2.49 -9.68
N GLU A 202 20.99 3.34 -9.48
CA GLU A 202 21.09 4.79 -9.61
C GLU A 202 22.07 5.35 -8.58
N ALA A 203 22.02 4.87 -7.34
CA ALA A 203 22.98 5.22 -6.30
C ALA A 203 24.43 4.85 -6.70
N MET A 204 24.62 3.68 -7.30
CA MET A 204 25.93 3.25 -7.81
C MET A 204 26.41 4.10 -8.99
N MET A 205 25.52 4.49 -9.90
CA MET A 205 25.87 5.43 -10.98
C MET A 205 26.32 6.78 -10.41
N LEU A 206 25.58 7.33 -9.44
CA LEU A 206 25.93 8.58 -8.76
C LEU A 206 27.24 8.49 -7.95
N LYS A 207 27.60 7.31 -7.44
CA LYS A 207 28.87 7.09 -6.76
C LYS A 207 30.09 7.31 -7.66
N HIS A 208 29.94 7.13 -8.98
CA HIS A 208 31.01 7.40 -9.93
C HIS A 208 31.04 8.86 -10.42
N PHE A 209 30.04 9.66 -10.05
CA PHE A 209 29.94 11.06 -10.42
C PHE A 209 30.96 11.91 -9.64
N GLY A 210 31.62 12.86 -10.30
CA GLY A 210 32.62 13.75 -9.66
C GLY A 210 34.02 13.15 -9.45
N LEU A 211 34.28 11.91 -9.89
CA LEU A 211 35.61 11.26 -9.79
C LEU A 211 36.59 11.62 -10.93
N ARG A 212 36.21 12.54 -11.83
CA ARG A 212 37.06 13.04 -12.92
C ARG A 212 37.61 14.41 -12.55
N ASP A 213 38.58 14.43 -11.65
CA ASP A 213 39.58 15.51 -11.50
C ASP A 213 40.72 15.00 -10.60
N LYS A 214 41.39 13.95 -11.06
CA LYS A 214 42.77 13.68 -10.63
C LYS A 214 43.65 14.00 -11.82
N PRO A 215 44.37 15.15 -11.86
CA PRO A 215 45.43 15.30 -12.83
C PRO A 215 46.42 14.15 -12.58
N SER A 216 46.62 13.32 -13.58
CA SER A 216 47.76 12.41 -13.62
C SER A 216 49.02 13.27 -13.56
N SER A 217 49.75 13.12 -12.45
CA SER A 217 51.22 13.22 -12.30
C SER A 217 51.95 14.24 -13.17
#